data_AF-A0A841CKQ1-F1
#
_entry.id   AF-A0A841CKQ1-F1
#
_cell.length_a   1.000
_cell.length_b   1.000
_cell.length_c   1.000
_cell.angle_alpha   90.00
_cell.angle_beta   90.00
_cell.angle_gamma   90.00
#
_symmetry.space_group_name_H-M   'P 1'
#
loop_
_entity.id
_entity.type
_entity.pdbx_description
1 polymer ?
#
loop_
_entity_poly.entity_id
_entity_poly.type
_entity_poly.pdbx_seq_one_letter_code
_entity_poly.pdbx_strand_id
1 'polypeptide(L)'
;MDSPALPGSTHDLTAARTHGIVDALTGADIPCWADKAYRGAGGPVRVPYRGKRHNLSPGQQAVNRSHARIRAPGERAASTLKTWRLLRRLRCSTTRITDLTRAVLVLQLNAG
;
A
#
# COMPACT_ATOMS: atom_id res chain seq x y z
N MET A 1 -7.82 -4.17 -19.65
CA MET A 1 -7.18 -5.48 -19.46
C MET A 1 -7.41 -5.85 -18.01
N ASP A 2 -8.42 -6.69 -17.74
CA ASP A 2 -8.70 -7.16 -16.39
C ASP A 2 -7.83 -8.39 -16.13
N SER A 3 -6.95 -8.33 -15.14
CA SER A 3 -6.27 -9.52 -14.64
C SER A 3 -7.23 -10.30 -13.74
N PRO A 4 -7.33 -11.63 -13.88
CA PRO A 4 -8.16 -12.45 -13.00
C PRO A 4 -7.71 -12.29 -11.55
N ALA A 5 -8.67 -12.15 -10.64
CA ALA A 5 -8.39 -12.04 -9.21
C ALA A 5 -7.75 -13.33 -8.68
N LEU A 6 -6.67 -13.20 -7.91
CA LEU A 6 -6.02 -14.32 -7.25
C LEU A 6 -6.85 -14.79 -6.04
N PRO A 7 -6.71 -16.06 -5.61
CA PRO A 7 -7.35 -16.56 -4.39
C PRO A 7 -7.05 -15.64 -3.20
N GLY A 8 -8.05 -15.38 -2.35
CA GLY A 8 -7.93 -14.45 -1.22
C GLY A 8 -6.93 -14.85 -0.14
N SER A 9 -6.39 -16.07 -0.20
CA SER A 9 -5.29 -16.56 0.66
C SER A 9 -3.89 -16.28 0.10
N THR A 10 -3.80 -15.72 -1.11
CA THR A 10 -2.52 -15.41 -1.74
C THR A 10 -1.82 -14.30 -0.97
N HIS A 11 -0.56 -14.53 -0.61
CA HIS A 11 0.23 -13.53 0.06
C HIS A 11 0.39 -12.26 -0.80
N ASP A 12 0.23 -11.09 -0.20
CA ASP A 12 0.19 -9.80 -0.92
C ASP A 12 1.39 -9.59 -1.85
N LEU A 13 2.59 -9.97 -1.40
CA LEU A 13 3.80 -9.88 -2.24
C LEU A 13 3.74 -10.80 -3.46
N THR A 14 3.17 -12.00 -3.32
CA THR A 14 2.99 -12.92 -4.45
C THR A 14 2.01 -12.32 -5.45
N ALA A 15 0.89 -11.78 -4.96
CA ALA A 15 -0.08 -11.11 -5.83
C ALA A 15 0.53 -9.91 -6.56
N ALA A 16 1.29 -9.07 -5.86
CA ALA A 16 1.94 -7.91 -6.46
C ALA A 16 2.98 -8.29 -7.53
N ARG A 17 3.69 -9.41 -7.35
CA ARG A 17 4.58 -9.95 -8.38
C ARG A 17 3.81 -10.51 -9.56
N THR A 18 2.78 -11.32 -9.32
CA THR A 18 1.94 -11.90 -10.38
C THR A 18 1.30 -10.83 -11.26
N HIS A 19 0.92 -9.70 -10.67
CA HIS A 19 0.35 -8.57 -11.42
C HIS A 19 1.40 -7.57 -11.92
N GLY A 20 2.70 -7.86 -11.83
CA GLY A 20 3.78 -7.02 -12.37
C GLY A 20 3.97 -5.67 -11.67
N ILE A 21 3.39 -5.47 -10.49
CA ILE A 21 3.45 -4.18 -9.76
C ILE A 21 4.88 -3.86 -9.35
N VAL A 22 5.62 -4.85 -8.84
CA VAL A 22 7.01 -4.67 -8.41
C VAL A 22 7.90 -4.31 -9.60
N ASP A 23 7.70 -4.97 -10.74
CA ASP A 23 8.48 -4.73 -11.95
C ASP A 23 8.15 -3.35 -12.55
N ALA A 24 6.87 -2.95 -12.55
CA ALA A 24 6.45 -1.64 -13.00
C ALA A 24 7.06 -0.51 -12.14
N LEU A 25 7.04 -0.66 -10.81
CA LEU A 25 7.68 0.30 -9.90
C LEU A 25 9.19 0.38 -10.14
N THR A 26 9.84 -0.77 -10.37
CA THR A 26 11.27 -0.86 -10.64
C THR A 26 11.63 -0.21 -11.98
N GLY A 27 10.91 -0.52 -13.04
CA GLY A 27 11.15 0.05 -14.37
C GLY A 27 10.90 1.57 -14.44
N ALA A 28 10.03 2.09 -13.57
CA ALA A 28 9.75 3.52 -13.47
C ALA A 28 10.64 4.26 -12.44
N ASP A 29 11.51 3.55 -11.71
CA ASP A 29 12.30 4.06 -10.58
C ASP A 29 11.47 4.87 -9.56
N ILE A 30 10.27 4.36 -9.23
CA ILE A 30 9.37 5.03 -8.28
C ILE A 30 9.58 4.45 -6.87
N PRO A 31 10.11 5.22 -5.90
CA PRO A 31 10.22 4.78 -4.51
C PRO A 31 8.84 4.47 -3.92
N CYS A 32 8.71 3.29 -3.31
CA CYS A 32 7.45 2.85 -2.71
C CYS A 32 7.66 2.41 -1.25
N TRP A 33 6.88 2.97 -0.32
CA TRP A 33 6.92 2.61 1.10
C TRP A 33 5.82 1.59 1.40
N ALA A 34 6.18 0.32 1.51
CA ALA A 34 5.25 -0.79 1.70
C ALA A 34 5.29 -1.35 3.13
N ASP A 35 4.23 -2.06 3.53
CA ASP A 35 4.23 -2.75 4.82
C ASP A 35 5.23 -3.92 4.87
N LYS A 36 5.28 -4.59 6.04
CA LYS A 36 6.18 -5.71 6.30
C LYS A 36 5.87 -6.97 5.48
N ALA A 37 4.65 -7.14 4.96
CA ALA A 37 4.30 -8.28 4.11
C ALA A 37 5.02 -8.20 2.75
N TYR A 38 5.42 -7.01 2.30
CA TYR A 38 6.22 -6.83 1.07
C TYR A 38 7.72 -7.06 1.27
N ARG A 39 8.12 -7.65 2.38
CA ARG A 39 9.53 -7.97 2.63
C ARG A 39 10.06 -8.89 1.52
N GLY A 40 11.20 -8.50 0.95
CA GLY A 40 11.82 -9.24 -0.14
C GLY A 40 11.31 -8.87 -1.52
N ALA A 41 10.45 -7.85 -1.65
CA ALA A 41 10.03 -7.31 -2.94
C ALA A 41 11.21 -6.92 -3.84
N GLY A 42 12.26 -6.33 -3.27
CA GLY A 42 13.40 -5.82 -4.03
C GLY A 42 13.11 -4.48 -4.70
N GLY A 43 14.04 -4.03 -5.55
CA GLY A 43 13.89 -2.79 -6.31
C GLY A 43 13.66 -1.56 -5.42
N PRO A 44 12.78 -0.62 -5.82
CA PRO A 44 12.54 0.62 -5.10
C PRO A 44 11.57 0.47 -3.90
N VAL A 45 11.16 -0.76 -3.56
CA VAL A 45 10.22 -1.02 -2.46
C VAL A 45 10.94 -1.02 -1.11
N ARG A 46 10.62 -0.04 -0.27
CA ARG A 46 11.15 0.16 1.09
C ARG A 46 10.15 -0.38 2.12
N VAL A 47 10.60 -1.33 2.93
CA VAL A 47 9.85 -1.91 4.05
C VAL A 47 10.48 -1.54 5.39
N PRO A 48 9.70 -1.44 6.49
CA PRO A 48 10.26 -1.07 7.79
C PRO A 48 11.08 -2.23 8.39
N TYR A 49 12.01 -1.89 9.29
CA TYR A 49 12.79 -2.87 10.03
C TYR A 49 11.88 -3.80 10.86
N ARG A 50 12.18 -5.10 10.81
CA ARG A 50 11.44 -6.14 11.54
C ARG A 50 12.03 -6.33 12.94
N GLY A 51 11.17 -6.44 13.93
CA GLY A 51 11.55 -6.71 15.33
C GLY A 51 10.51 -6.14 16.29
N LYS A 52 10.54 -6.61 17.54
CA LYS A 52 9.87 -5.91 18.64
C LYS A 52 10.59 -4.59 18.87
N ARG A 53 9.89 -3.54 19.31
CA ARG A 53 10.46 -2.19 19.47
C ARG A 53 11.74 -2.18 20.32
N HIS A 54 11.79 -2.95 21.41
CA HIS A 54 12.97 -3.05 22.29
C HIS A 54 14.16 -3.79 21.67
N ASN A 55 13.96 -4.54 20.58
CA ASN A 55 15.03 -5.21 19.83
C ASN A 55 15.58 -4.36 18.67
N LEU A 56 15.01 -3.17 18.44
CA LEU A 56 15.45 -2.27 17.37
C LEU A 56 16.33 -1.17 17.96
N SER A 57 17.44 -0.88 17.27
CA SER A 57 18.27 0.27 17.64
C SER A 57 17.46 1.57 17.59
N PRO A 58 17.85 2.62 18.34
CA PRO A 58 17.18 3.92 18.27
C PRO A 58 17.04 4.46 16.84
N GLY A 59 18.07 4.26 15.99
CA GLY A 59 18.03 4.64 14.58
C GLY A 59 17.00 3.84 13.76
N GLN A 60 16.94 2.52 13.95
CA GLN A 60 15.92 1.69 13.29
C GLN A 60 14.50 2.05 13.73
N GLN A 61 14.30 2.39 15.01
CA GLN A 61 13.02 2.89 15.51
C GLN A 61 12.65 4.22 14.88
N ALA A 62 13.61 5.14 14.72
CA ALA A 62 13.39 6.43 14.06
C ALA A 62 12.98 6.25 12.59
N VAL A 63 13.68 5.40 11.83
CA VAL A 63 13.32 5.06 10.45
C VAL A 63 11.91 4.46 10.39
N ASN A 64 11.58 3.52 11.28
CA ASN A 64 10.23 2.93 11.33
C ASN A 64 9.13 3.95 11.65
N ARG A 65 9.39 4.94 12.50
CA ARG A 65 8.45 6.03 12.78
C ARG A 65 8.23 6.90 11.54
N SER A 66 9.29 7.30 10.85
CA SER A 66 9.17 8.08 9.61
C SER A 66 8.43 7.29 8.53
N HIS A 67 8.75 6.00 8.39
CA HIS A 67 8.07 5.08 7.47
C HIS A 67 6.56 4.98 7.77
N ALA A 68 6.19 4.81 9.04
CA ALA A 68 4.79 4.80 9.45
C ALA A 68 4.07 6.13 9.15
N ARG A 69 4.73 7.28 9.37
CA ARG A 69 4.15 8.60 9.05
C ARG A 69 3.88 8.77 7.56
N ILE A 70 4.77 8.29 6.69
CA ILE A 70 4.58 8.32 5.24
C ILE A 70 3.39 7.45 4.82
N ARG A 71 3.19 6.30 5.48
CA ARG A 71 2.12 5.35 5.14
C ARG A 71 0.76 5.73 5.72
N ALA A 72 0.72 6.45 6.83
CA ALA A 72 -0.52 6.75 7.55
C ALA A 72 -1.63 7.38 6.69
N PRO A 73 -1.38 8.36 5.79
CA PRO A 73 -2.43 8.91 4.93
C PRO A 73 -3.06 7.86 4.00
N GLY A 74 -2.25 7.02 3.37
CA GLY A 74 -2.72 5.96 2.47
C GLY A 74 -3.48 4.86 3.22
N GLU A 75 -3.00 4.46 4.40
CA GLU A 75 -3.69 3.50 5.26
C GLU A 75 -5.04 4.04 5.75
N ARG A 76 -5.10 5.32 6.15
CA ARG A 76 -6.36 5.99 6.53
C ARG A 76 -7.33 6.02 5.36
N ALA A 77 -6.87 6.43 4.17
CA ALA A 77 -7.69 6.42 2.96
C ALA A 77 -8.27 5.03 2.67
N ALA A 78 -7.44 3.98 2.70
CA ALA A 78 -7.89 2.60 2.51
C ALA A 78 -8.88 2.15 3.60
N SER A 79 -8.65 2.53 4.86
CA SER A 79 -9.56 2.24 5.96
C SER A 79 -10.92 2.95 5.78
N THR A 80 -10.92 4.23 5.36
CA THR A 80 -12.13 4.98 5.05
C THR A 80 -12.92 4.33 3.92
N LEU A 81 -12.25 3.91 2.85
CA LEU A 81 -12.92 3.19 1.76
C LEU A 81 -13.57 1.89 2.27
N LYS A 82 -12.90 1.13 3.14
CA LYS A 82 -13.47 -0.11 3.71
C LYS A 82 -14.75 0.12 4.53
N THR A 83 -14.95 1.29 5.15
CA THR A 83 -16.19 1.56 5.91
C THR A 83 -17.39 1.87 5.00
N TRP A 84 -17.15 2.29 3.76
CA TRP A 84 -18.21 2.67 2.84
C TRP A 84 -18.89 1.42 2.28
N ARG A 85 -20.06 1.08 2.85
CA ARG A 85 -20.94 -0.01 2.36
C ARG A 85 -21.27 0.13 0.86
N LEU A 86 -21.19 1.35 0.32
CA LEU A 86 -21.40 1.64 -1.09
C LEU A 86 -20.40 0.90 -2.00
N LEU A 87 -19.13 0.78 -1.60
CA LEU A 87 -18.12 0.07 -2.41
C LEU A 87 -18.37 -1.45 -2.49
N ARG A 88 -19.15 -2.03 -1.56
CA ARG A 88 -19.60 -3.43 -1.67
C ARG A 88 -20.65 -3.65 -2.77
N ARG A 89 -21.34 -2.58 -3.20
CA ARG A 89 -22.39 -2.66 -4.23
C ARG A 89 -21.98 -2.01 -5.56
N LEU A 90 -20.90 -1.24 -5.56
CA LEU A 90 -20.36 -0.61 -6.76
C LEU A 90 -19.76 -1.66 -7.68
N ARG A 91 -20.51 -2.03 -8.72
CA ARG A 91 -19.99 -2.65 -9.95
C ARG A 91 -19.79 -1.54 -10.98
N CYS A 92 -18.75 -0.74 -10.80
CA CYS A 92 -18.39 0.32 -11.75
C CYS A 92 -17.04 0.03 -12.39
N SER A 93 -16.76 0.71 -13.50
CA SER A 93 -15.48 0.56 -14.20
C SER A 93 -14.31 0.93 -13.29
N THR A 94 -13.17 0.28 -13.53
CA THR A 94 -11.89 0.45 -12.81
C THR A 94 -11.46 1.93 -12.77
N THR A 95 -11.81 2.70 -13.81
CA THR A 95 -11.57 4.15 -13.90
C THR A 95 -12.29 4.92 -12.79
N ARG A 96 -13.58 4.66 -12.59
CA ARG A 96 -14.38 5.36 -11.57
C ARG A 96 -13.94 5.03 -10.14
N ILE A 97 -13.46 3.80 -9.92
CA ILE A 97 -12.85 3.39 -8.64
C ILE A 97 -11.53 4.13 -8.40
N THR A 98 -10.72 4.29 -9.45
CA THR A 98 -9.45 5.02 -9.38
C THR A 98 -9.69 6.49 -9.00
N ASP A 99 -10.67 7.14 -9.62
CA ASP A 99 -11.01 8.54 -9.33
C ASP A 99 -11.49 8.73 -7.88
N LEU A 100 -12.35 7.83 -7.38
CA LEU A 100 -12.77 7.83 -5.97
C LEU A 100 -11.59 7.65 -5.01
N THR A 101 -10.67 6.74 -5.34
CA THR A 101 -9.48 6.49 -4.52
C THR A 101 -8.57 7.73 -4.47
N ARG A 102 -8.37 8.39 -5.62
CA ARG A 102 -7.61 9.66 -5.70
C ARG A 102 -8.29 10.76 -4.88
N ALA A 103 -9.61 10.93 -5.02
CA ALA A 103 -10.35 11.94 -4.27
C ALA A 103 -10.25 11.73 -2.76
N VAL A 104 -10.40 10.49 -2.28
CA VAL A 104 -10.24 10.17 -0.85
C VAL A 104 -8.81 10.43 -0.40
N LEU A 105 -7.80 10.06 -1.19
CA LEU A 105 -6.41 10.35 -0.85
C LEU A 105 -6.17 11.86 -0.70
N VAL A 106 -6.64 12.68 -1.64
CA VAL A 106 -6.53 14.14 -1.56
C VAL A 106 -7.22 14.68 -0.31
N LEU A 107 -8.43 14.22 0.02
CA LEU A 107 -9.11 14.63 1.25
C LEU A 107 -8.32 14.27 2.51
N GLN A 108 -7.70 13.09 2.56
CA GLN A 108 -6.90 12.64 3.71
C GLN A 108 -5.55 13.37 3.86
N LEU A 109 -5.02 13.93 2.77
CA LEU A 109 -3.81 14.76 2.78
C LEU A 109 -4.09 16.20 3.23
N ASN A 110 -5.31 16.71 2.99
CA ASN A 110 -5.71 18.08 3.31
C ASN A 110 -6.49 18.23 4.63
N ALA A 111 -6.94 17.13 5.24
CA ALA A 111 -7.62 17.14 6.55
C ALA A 111 -6.63 17.12 7.75
N GLY A 112 -5.43 17.69 7.56
CA GLY A 112 -4.36 17.74 8.56
C GLY A 112 -4.38 19.03 9.36
#